data_AF-A0A1Q3DB44-F1
#
_entry.id   AF-A0A1Q3DB44-F1
#
_cell.length_a   1.000
_cell.length_b   1.000
_cell.length_c   1.000
_cell.angle_alpha   90.00
_cell.angle_beta   90.00
_cell.angle_gamma   90.00
#
_symmetry.space_group_name_H-M   'P 1'
#
loop_
_entity.id
_entity.type
_entity.pdbx_description
1 polymer ?
#
loop_
_entity_poly.entity_id
_entity_poly.type
_entity_poly.pdbx_seq_one_letter_code
_entity_poly.pdbx_strand_id
1 'polypeptide(L)'
;HSVVAFLVGKKLPSKSVKQFLERKWGQVGSLTIHIAGNGVFLIWFENMQARDWVLDNGPWDVWGYHLAVRPWHKGMSLTMGECKSMPVWVKLKGVPIQFWNKVGLSYIASVLGKPLHMDATTMNRYALLFARVCVDMNATSSFPEYITLELEDGSTTAIEVEYPWHPGACTLCKVFDHSNRSCPRVTRRVWMP
;
A
#
# COMPACT_ATOMS: atom_id res chain seq x y z
N HIS A 1 5.32 6.05 -17.91
CA HIS A 1 5.51 5.18 -16.73
C HIS A 1 4.20 5.10 -15.96
N SER A 2 3.76 3.93 -15.49
CA SER A 2 2.36 3.78 -15.04
C SER A 2 2.20 3.22 -13.63
N VAL A 3 1.20 3.71 -12.91
CA VAL A 3 0.75 3.18 -11.61
C VAL A 3 -0.77 3.00 -11.62
N VAL A 4 -1.25 2.13 -10.74
CA VAL A 4 -2.68 1.99 -10.45
C VAL A 4 -2.92 2.51 -9.04
N ALA A 5 -3.93 3.37 -8.89
CA ALA A 5 -4.41 3.83 -7.61
C ALA A 5 -5.81 3.28 -7.34
N PHE A 6 -5.98 2.75 -6.15
CA PHE A 6 -7.20 2.10 -5.67
C PHE A 6 -7.74 2.88 -4.49
N LEU A 7 -8.94 3.45 -4.63
CA LEU A 7 -9.64 4.09 -3.53
C LEU A 7 -10.32 3.04 -2.66
N VAL A 8 -9.84 2.90 -1.42
CA VAL A 8 -10.27 1.81 -0.54
C VAL A 8 -11.50 2.21 0.29
N GLY A 9 -12.47 1.30 0.38
CA GLY A 9 -13.56 1.35 1.37
C GLY A 9 -14.76 2.24 1.05
N LYS A 10 -14.66 3.25 0.17
CA LYS A 10 -15.82 4.09 -0.21
C LYS A 10 -15.80 4.50 -1.68
N LYS A 11 -17.00 4.62 -2.25
CA LYS A 11 -17.21 5.19 -3.59
C LYS A 11 -17.30 6.72 -3.49
N LEU A 12 -16.17 7.40 -3.68
CA LEU A 12 -16.17 8.82 -3.97
C LEU A 12 -16.45 9.08 -5.47
N PRO A 13 -16.99 10.24 -5.85
CA PRO A 13 -17.19 10.58 -7.25
C PRO A 13 -15.85 10.56 -8.01
N SER A 14 -15.71 9.66 -8.98
CA SER A 14 -14.42 9.41 -9.65
C SER A 14 -13.87 10.64 -10.37
N LYS A 15 -14.73 11.51 -10.90
CA LYS A 15 -14.31 12.78 -11.53
C LYS A 15 -13.64 13.71 -10.51
N SER A 16 -14.19 13.81 -9.31
CA SER A 16 -13.67 14.68 -8.25
C SER A 16 -12.35 14.13 -7.69
N VAL A 17 -12.24 12.80 -7.52
CA VAL A 17 -10.97 12.15 -7.14
C VAL A 17 -9.91 12.35 -8.22
N LYS A 18 -10.26 12.18 -9.50
CA LYS A 18 -9.36 12.44 -10.63
C LYS A 18 -8.81 13.88 -10.59
N GLN A 19 -9.68 14.88 -10.46
CA GLN A 19 -9.26 16.29 -10.38
C GLN A 19 -8.35 16.57 -9.18
N PHE A 20 -8.64 15.95 -8.03
CA PHE A 20 -7.78 16.04 -6.86
C PHE A 20 -6.38 15.48 -7.14
N LEU A 21 -6.30 14.30 -7.75
CA LEU A 21 -5.03 13.66 -8.10
C LEU A 21 -4.26 14.43 -9.16
N GLU A 22 -4.92 14.95 -10.19
CA GLU A 22 -4.30 15.82 -11.20
C GLU A 22 -3.69 17.06 -10.56
N ARG A 23 -4.39 17.71 -9.62
CA ARG A 23 -3.85 18.87 -8.91
C ARG A 23 -2.66 18.50 -8.03
N LYS A 24 -2.76 17.40 -7.28
CA LYS A 24 -1.74 17.01 -6.28
C LYS A 24 -0.49 16.45 -6.93
N TRP A 25 -0.63 15.50 -7.84
CA TRP A 25 0.49 14.83 -8.50
C TRP A 25 0.98 15.59 -9.74
N GLY A 26 0.15 16.45 -10.34
CA GLY A 26 0.55 17.31 -11.45
C GLY A 26 1.61 18.36 -11.09
N GLN A 27 1.79 18.66 -9.80
CA GLN A 27 2.90 19.52 -9.33
C GLN A 27 4.28 18.87 -9.52
N VAL A 28 4.32 17.55 -9.63
CA VAL A 28 5.57 16.76 -9.66
C VAL A 28 5.95 16.42 -11.10
N GLY A 29 4.97 16.34 -12.00
CA GLY A 29 5.18 16.12 -13.41
C GLY A 29 3.89 15.94 -14.19
N SER A 30 3.99 16.04 -15.52
CA SER A 30 2.86 15.78 -16.41
C SER A 30 2.38 14.34 -16.29
N LEU A 31 1.05 14.19 -16.20
CA LEU A 31 0.40 12.90 -16.03
C LEU A 31 -0.97 12.90 -16.71
N THR A 32 -1.42 11.70 -17.08
CA THR A 32 -2.77 11.43 -17.57
C THR A 32 -3.45 10.41 -16.67
N ILE A 33 -4.68 10.71 -16.22
CA ILE A 33 -5.47 9.81 -15.38
C ILE A 33 -6.67 9.27 -16.16
N HIS A 34 -6.72 7.94 -16.27
CA HIS A 34 -7.86 7.18 -16.79
C HIS A 34 -8.65 6.56 -15.63
N ILE A 35 -9.98 6.71 -15.65
CA ILE A 35 -10.87 6.09 -14.66
C ILE A 35 -11.18 4.68 -15.17
N ALA A 36 -10.69 3.66 -14.47
CA ALA A 36 -10.95 2.25 -14.80
C ALA A 36 -12.26 1.72 -14.18
N GLY A 37 -12.91 2.51 -13.32
CA GLY A 37 -14.19 2.21 -12.68
C GLY A 37 -14.04 1.75 -11.23
N ASN A 38 -15.14 1.78 -10.46
CA ASN A 38 -15.20 1.31 -9.06
C ASN A 38 -14.06 1.82 -8.14
N GLY A 39 -13.67 3.09 -8.28
CA GLY A 39 -12.59 3.66 -7.46
C GLY A 39 -11.17 3.30 -7.91
N VAL A 40 -11.01 2.73 -9.11
CA VAL A 40 -9.72 2.41 -9.72
C VAL A 40 -9.33 3.46 -10.75
N PHE A 41 -8.09 3.91 -10.65
CA PHE A 41 -7.50 4.92 -11.52
C PHE A 41 -6.19 4.37 -12.09
N LEU A 42 -6.03 4.44 -13.41
CA LEU A 42 -4.76 4.17 -14.09
C LEU A 42 -4.10 5.52 -14.39
N ILE A 43 -2.89 5.71 -13.90
CA ILE A 43 -2.16 6.96 -14.04
C ILE A 43 -0.90 6.70 -14.86
N TRP A 44 -0.77 7.44 -15.96
CA TRP A 44 0.42 7.46 -16.79
C TRP A 44 1.18 8.75 -16.57
N PHE A 45 2.45 8.64 -16.22
CA PHE A 45 3.40 9.75 -16.08
C PHE A 45 4.31 9.80 -17.28
N GLU A 46 4.61 11.01 -17.77
CA GLU A 46 5.55 11.23 -18.87
C GLU A 46 6.98 10.83 -18.50
N ASN A 47 7.38 11.05 -17.24
CA ASN A 47 8.73 10.76 -16.76
C ASN A 47 8.74 9.74 -15.60
N MET A 48 9.87 9.08 -15.44
CA MET A 48 10.07 8.04 -14.43
C MET A 48 10.08 8.63 -13.02
N GLN A 49 10.70 9.80 -12.88
CA GLN A 49 10.96 10.49 -11.61
C GLN A 49 9.66 10.88 -10.90
N ALA A 50 8.68 11.42 -11.61
CA ALA A 50 7.38 11.80 -11.05
C ALA A 50 6.60 10.57 -10.57
N ARG A 51 6.65 9.48 -11.34
CA ARG A 51 6.03 8.21 -10.96
C ARG A 51 6.67 7.63 -9.70
N ASP A 52 8.00 7.61 -9.61
CA ASP A 52 8.71 7.09 -8.45
C ASP A 52 8.51 8.00 -7.22
N TRP A 53 8.51 9.33 -7.42
CA TRP A 53 8.17 10.27 -6.36
C TRP A 53 6.78 10.02 -5.79
N VAL A 54 5.76 9.76 -6.63
CA VAL A 54 4.42 9.41 -6.15
C VAL A 54 4.44 8.10 -5.36
N LEU A 55 5.20 7.09 -5.79
CA LEU A 55 5.28 5.82 -5.08
C LEU A 55 5.99 5.97 -3.73
N ASP A 56 7.05 6.77 -3.64
CA ASP A 56 7.90 6.92 -2.44
C ASP A 56 7.31 7.91 -1.41
N ASN A 57 6.50 8.87 -1.85
CA ASN A 57 5.90 9.91 -1.00
C ASN A 57 4.46 9.61 -0.55
N GLY A 58 4.06 8.33 -0.54
CA GLY A 58 2.81 7.92 0.11
C GLY A 58 2.85 8.11 1.64
N PRO A 59 1.93 7.48 2.40
CA PRO A 59 0.61 7.08 1.93
C PRO A 59 -0.17 8.25 1.30
N TRP A 60 -1.17 7.92 0.49
CA TRP A 60 -2.01 8.92 -0.16
C TRP A 60 -3.43 8.83 0.36
N ASP A 61 -4.02 9.97 0.72
CA ASP A 61 -5.42 10.07 1.10
C ASP A 61 -6.15 11.14 0.26
N VAL A 62 -7.43 10.88 0.01
CA VAL A 62 -8.38 11.82 -0.63
C VAL A 62 -9.55 11.99 0.31
N TRP A 63 -9.67 13.18 0.92
CA TRP A 63 -10.74 13.51 1.87
C TRP A 63 -10.92 12.47 2.99
N GLY A 64 -9.81 11.97 3.54
CA GLY A 64 -9.80 10.97 4.61
C GLY A 64 -9.96 9.52 4.15
N TYR A 65 -10.00 9.25 2.84
CA TYR A 65 -10.05 7.90 2.28
C TYR A 65 -8.72 7.52 1.63
N HIS A 66 -8.22 6.33 1.98
CA HIS A 66 -6.91 5.87 1.53
C HIS A 66 -6.88 5.49 0.06
N LEU A 67 -5.81 5.89 -0.62
CA LEU A 67 -5.43 5.46 -1.95
C LEU A 67 -4.26 4.50 -1.84
N ALA A 68 -4.53 3.25 -2.17
CA ALA A 68 -3.48 2.27 -2.37
C ALA A 68 -2.89 2.41 -3.77
N VAL A 69 -1.62 2.80 -3.86
CA VAL A 69 -0.92 3.07 -5.12
C VAL A 69 0.16 2.01 -5.34
N ARG A 70 0.20 1.41 -6.52
CA ARG A 70 1.24 0.43 -6.88
C ARG A 70 1.67 0.53 -8.35
N PRO A 71 2.89 0.11 -8.71
CA PRO A 71 3.32 0.03 -10.11
C PRO A 71 2.37 -0.83 -10.94
N TRP A 72 1.97 -0.33 -12.11
CA TRP A 72 1.20 -1.13 -13.06
C TRP A 72 2.10 -2.13 -13.77
N HIS A 73 1.58 -3.33 -14.04
CA HIS A 73 2.25 -4.34 -14.86
C HIS A 73 1.25 -5.07 -15.76
N LYS A 74 1.75 -5.67 -16.84
CA LYS A 74 0.93 -6.43 -17.80
C LYS A 74 0.23 -7.59 -17.09
N GLY A 75 -1.08 -7.74 -17.30
CA GLY A 75 -1.91 -8.79 -16.68
C GLY A 75 -2.49 -8.43 -15.32
N MET A 76 -2.18 -7.24 -14.78
CA MET A 76 -2.77 -6.75 -13.53
C MET A 76 -4.27 -6.46 -13.70
N SER A 77 -5.10 -6.98 -12.80
CA SER A 77 -6.52 -6.65 -12.73
C SER A 77 -6.72 -5.19 -12.32
N LEU A 78 -7.60 -4.48 -13.04
CA LEU A 78 -8.02 -3.12 -12.71
C LEU A 78 -9.35 -3.11 -11.95
N THR A 79 -9.61 -4.18 -11.18
CA THR A 79 -10.82 -4.30 -10.36
C THR A 79 -10.46 -4.46 -8.90
N MET A 80 -11.13 -3.69 -8.04
CA MET A 80 -10.92 -3.75 -6.59
C MET A 80 -11.33 -5.09 -5.98
N GLY A 81 -12.42 -5.69 -6.47
CA GLY A 81 -12.97 -6.93 -5.93
C GLY A 81 -12.05 -8.15 -6.07
N GLU A 82 -11.05 -8.08 -6.96
CA GLU A 82 -10.05 -9.15 -7.15
C GLU A 82 -8.73 -8.86 -6.41
N CYS A 83 -8.62 -7.69 -5.77
CA CYS A 83 -7.40 -7.26 -5.10
C CYS A 83 -7.25 -7.98 -3.76
N LYS A 84 -6.43 -9.05 -3.76
CA LYS A 84 -6.13 -9.87 -2.58
C LYS A 84 -4.99 -9.31 -1.72
N SER A 85 -4.26 -8.31 -2.20
CA SER A 85 -3.18 -7.64 -1.48
C SER A 85 -3.31 -6.12 -1.57
N MET A 86 -2.71 -5.40 -0.63
CA MET A 86 -2.68 -3.94 -0.62
C MET A 86 -1.29 -3.41 -0.24
N PRO A 87 -0.77 -2.37 -0.92
CA PRO A 87 0.37 -1.63 -0.44
C PRO A 87 0.01 -0.93 0.88
N VAL A 88 0.73 -1.28 1.93
CA VAL A 88 0.63 -0.70 3.27
C VAL A 88 1.99 -0.10 3.62
N TRP A 89 1.99 1.18 3.99
CA TRP A 89 3.17 1.81 4.56
C TRP A 89 3.34 1.38 6.01
N VAL A 90 4.56 1.01 6.38
CA VAL A 90 4.93 0.62 7.75
C VAL A 90 6.14 1.42 8.18
N LYS A 91 6.21 1.73 9.48
CA LYS A 91 7.41 2.24 10.13
C LYS A 91 8.02 1.12 10.96
N LEU A 92 9.29 0.84 10.70
CA LEU A 92 10.10 -0.12 11.45
C LEU A 92 11.01 0.68 12.38
N LYS A 93 10.82 0.56 13.70
CA LYS A 93 11.63 1.25 14.72
C LYS A 93 12.58 0.27 15.40
N GLY A 94 13.71 0.78 15.88
CA GLY A 94 14.74 -0.05 16.53
C GLY A 94 15.51 -0.94 15.57
N VAL A 95 15.50 -0.63 14.27
CA VAL A 95 16.25 -1.37 13.25
C VAL A 95 17.76 -1.19 13.50
N PRO A 96 18.52 -2.29 13.70
CA PRO A 96 19.97 -2.19 13.85
C PRO A 96 20.60 -1.61 12.58
N ILE A 97 21.60 -0.75 12.76
CA ILE A 97 22.17 0.07 11.67
C ILE A 97 22.73 -0.77 10.52
N GLN A 98 23.22 -1.99 10.79
CA GLN A 98 23.71 -2.92 9.78
C GLN A 98 22.62 -3.38 8.80
N PHE A 99 21.35 -3.39 9.23
CA PHE A 99 20.20 -3.70 8.37
C PHE A 99 19.64 -2.45 7.66
N TRP A 100 20.18 -1.25 7.93
CA TRP A 100 19.71 0.00 7.33
C TRP A 100 20.21 0.19 5.88
N ASN A 101 19.86 -0.77 5.04
CA ASN A 101 20.09 -0.76 3.61
C ASN A 101 18.91 -1.46 2.93
N LYS A 102 18.84 -1.35 1.60
CA LYS A 102 17.72 -1.91 0.84
C LYS A 102 17.52 -3.41 1.08
N VAL A 103 18.60 -4.18 1.22
CA VAL A 103 18.52 -5.63 1.43
C VAL A 103 18.02 -5.95 2.84
N GLY A 104 18.63 -5.34 3.87
CA GLY A 104 18.26 -5.57 5.27
C GLY A 104 16.84 -5.14 5.61
N LEU A 105 16.42 -3.95 5.15
CA LEU A 105 15.06 -3.46 5.36
C LEU A 105 14.03 -4.30 4.59
N SER A 106 14.37 -4.76 3.38
CA SER A 106 13.49 -5.68 2.63
C SER A 106 13.39 -7.04 3.32
N TYR A 107 14.49 -7.54 3.89
CA TYR A 107 14.52 -8.78 4.66
C TYR A 107 13.57 -8.70 5.86
N ILE A 108 13.68 -7.66 6.69
CA ILE A 108 12.80 -7.46 7.86
C ILE A 108 11.33 -7.29 7.41
N ALA A 109 11.08 -6.42 6.43
CA ALA A 109 9.72 -6.15 5.96
C ALA A 109 9.06 -7.35 5.26
N SER A 110 9.85 -8.32 4.79
CA SER A 110 9.33 -9.52 4.11
C SER A 110 8.45 -10.40 5.02
N VAL A 111 8.60 -10.27 6.34
CA VAL A 111 7.74 -10.94 7.34
C VAL A 111 6.29 -10.51 7.20
N LEU A 112 6.04 -9.26 6.80
CA LEU A 112 4.70 -8.68 6.68
C LEU A 112 4.04 -8.97 5.32
N GLY A 113 4.85 -9.12 4.27
CA GLY A 113 4.41 -9.25 2.89
C GLY A 113 5.54 -8.99 1.90
N LYS A 114 5.24 -8.53 0.69
CA LYS A 114 6.27 -8.23 -0.32
C LYS A 114 6.72 -6.77 -0.24
N PRO A 115 7.97 -6.45 0.13
CA PRO A 115 8.46 -5.06 0.11
C PRO A 115 8.40 -4.48 -1.32
N LEU A 116 7.91 -3.25 -1.44
CA LEU A 116 7.73 -2.54 -2.71
C LEU A 116 8.67 -1.33 -2.81
N HIS A 117 8.58 -0.42 -1.84
CA HIS A 117 9.23 0.89 -1.88
C HIS A 117 9.76 1.30 -0.50
N MET A 118 10.75 2.18 -0.47
CA MET A 118 11.26 2.83 0.73
C MET A 118 11.35 4.32 0.44
N ASP A 119 11.01 5.16 1.41
CA ASP A 119 11.09 6.61 1.19
C ASP A 119 12.55 7.11 1.10
N ALA A 120 12.74 8.29 0.52
CA ALA A 120 14.06 8.87 0.32
C ALA A 120 14.80 9.11 1.65
N THR A 121 14.07 9.48 2.71
CA THR A 121 14.61 9.68 4.06
C THR A 121 15.26 8.42 4.60
N THR A 122 14.58 7.28 4.45
CA THR A 122 15.06 5.96 4.84
C THR A 122 16.27 5.54 4.00
N MET A 123 16.17 5.68 2.67
CA MET A 123 17.22 5.28 1.74
C MET A 123 18.52 6.09 1.90
N ASN A 124 18.41 7.39 2.14
CA ASN A 124 19.55 8.28 2.32
C ASN A 124 20.04 8.38 3.78
N ARG A 125 19.40 7.64 4.71
CA ARG A 125 19.75 7.62 6.14
C ARG A 125 19.72 9.00 6.81
N TYR A 126 18.86 9.90 6.33
CA TYR A 126 18.75 11.25 6.91
C TYR A 126 18.18 11.24 8.33
N ALA A 127 17.34 10.26 8.64
CA ALA A 127 16.83 10.02 9.99
C ALA A 127 16.82 8.51 10.26
N LEU A 128 17.39 8.11 11.41
CA LEU A 128 17.48 6.71 11.83
C LEU A 128 16.45 6.32 12.91
N LEU A 129 15.46 7.20 13.17
CA LEU A 129 14.43 6.96 14.18
C LEU A 129 13.49 5.80 13.79
N PHE A 130 13.15 5.72 12.50
CA PHE A 130 12.41 4.61 11.92
C PHE A 130 12.70 4.51 10.42
N ALA A 131 12.64 3.30 9.89
CA ALA A 131 12.66 3.05 8.46
C ALA A 131 11.21 2.96 7.94
N ARG A 132 10.90 3.68 6.86
CA ARG A 132 9.58 3.63 6.23
C ARG A 132 9.62 2.74 5.00
N VAL A 133 8.82 1.68 5.02
CA VAL A 133 8.74 0.70 3.94
C VAL A 133 7.29 0.54 3.49
N CYS A 134 7.05 0.53 2.19
CA CYS A 134 5.76 0.16 1.61
C CYS A 134 5.79 -1.34 1.31
N VAL A 135 4.84 -2.09 1.85
CA VAL A 135 4.77 -3.56 1.75
C VAL A 135 3.44 -3.95 1.13
N ASP A 136 3.46 -4.78 0.09
CA ASP A 136 2.24 -5.42 -0.43
C ASP A 136 1.83 -6.55 0.53
N MET A 137 0.84 -6.27 1.36
CA MET A 137 0.33 -7.20 2.37
C MET A 137 -0.94 -7.87 1.86
N ASN A 138 -1.03 -9.19 2.04
CA ASN A 138 -2.24 -9.94 1.68
C ASN A 138 -3.40 -9.56 2.63
N ALA A 139 -4.63 -9.69 2.16
CA ALA A 139 -5.84 -9.54 2.97
C ALA A 139 -5.97 -10.58 4.09
N THR A 140 -5.11 -11.60 4.08
CA THR A 140 -4.96 -12.61 5.13
C THR A 140 -3.77 -12.36 6.05
N SER A 141 -2.92 -11.37 5.75
CA SER A 141 -1.75 -11.05 6.58
C SER A 141 -2.17 -10.61 7.98
N SER A 142 -1.36 -10.96 8.98
CA SER A 142 -1.42 -10.35 10.30
C SER A 142 -0.78 -8.96 10.28
N PHE A 143 -1.11 -8.16 11.30
CA PHE A 143 -0.52 -6.85 11.55
C PHE A 143 0.23 -6.91 12.89
N PRO A 144 1.37 -7.62 12.97
CA PRO A 144 2.13 -7.72 14.21
C PRO A 144 2.67 -6.35 14.62
N GLU A 145 2.69 -6.08 15.92
CA GLU A 145 3.31 -4.88 16.51
C GLU A 145 4.83 -5.02 16.63
N TYR A 146 5.36 -6.24 16.56
CA TYR A 146 6.78 -6.53 16.65
C TYR A 146 7.21 -7.63 15.67
N ILE A 147 8.40 -7.48 15.10
CA ILE A 147 9.11 -8.52 14.34
C ILE A 147 10.35 -8.93 15.14
N THR A 148 10.46 -10.21 15.46
CA THR A 148 11.69 -10.76 16.04
C THR A 148 12.72 -10.97 14.94
N LEU A 149 13.89 -10.34 15.10
CA LEU A 149 15.03 -10.45 14.20
C LEU A 149 16.16 -11.19 14.91
N GLU A 150 16.56 -12.32 14.34
CA GLU A 150 17.74 -13.07 14.78
C GLU A 150 19.01 -12.48 14.13
N LEU A 151 20.03 -12.27 14.93
CA LEU A 151 21.34 -11.74 14.54
C LEU A 151 22.35 -12.88 14.32
N GLU A 152 23.46 -12.58 13.67
CA GLU A 152 24.49 -13.58 13.33
C GLU A 152 25.14 -14.24 14.57
N ASP A 153 25.12 -13.56 15.72
CA ASP A 153 25.62 -14.08 16.99
C ASP A 153 24.59 -14.96 17.74
N GLY A 154 23.43 -15.21 17.14
CA GLY A 154 22.32 -15.98 17.73
C GLY A 154 21.47 -15.19 18.72
N SER A 155 21.78 -13.92 18.98
CA SER A 155 20.92 -13.05 19.78
C SER A 155 19.70 -12.59 18.96
N THR A 156 18.63 -12.19 19.65
CA THR A 156 17.42 -11.69 19.00
C THR A 156 17.12 -10.26 19.43
N THR A 157 16.67 -9.44 18.50
CA THR A 157 16.13 -8.11 18.78
C THR A 157 14.68 -8.01 18.29
N ALA A 158 13.91 -7.12 18.90
CA ALA A 158 12.53 -6.84 18.51
C ALA A 158 12.45 -5.52 17.74
N ILE A 159 11.93 -5.58 16.52
CA ILE A 159 11.66 -4.41 15.69
C ILE A 159 10.19 -4.03 15.89
N GLU A 160 9.93 -2.84 16.43
CA GLU A 160 8.56 -2.34 16.55
C GLU A 160 8.02 -1.96 15.16
N VAL A 161 6.79 -2.37 14.88
CA VAL A 161 6.08 -2.12 13.62
C VAL A 161 4.88 -1.24 13.89
N GLU A 162 4.91 -0.02 13.33
CA GLU A 162 3.78 0.91 13.36
C GLU A 162 3.15 1.00 11.96
N TYR A 163 1.82 0.90 11.91
CA TYR A 163 1.03 1.05 10.68
C TYR A 163 0.31 2.40 10.71
N PRO A 164 0.71 3.41 9.91
CA PRO A 164 0.00 4.68 9.84
C PRO A 164 -1.46 4.54 9.37
N TRP A 165 -1.77 3.46 8.66
CA TRP A 165 -3.12 3.13 8.23
C TRP A 165 -3.34 1.60 8.21
N HIS A 166 -4.49 1.17 8.73
CA HIS A 166 -4.88 -0.23 8.80
C HIS A 166 -6.01 -0.56 7.78
N PRO A 167 -5.72 -1.30 6.70
CA PRO A 167 -6.78 -1.71 5.77
C PRO A 167 -7.69 -2.77 6.42
N GLY A 168 -8.99 -2.48 6.51
CA GLY A 168 -9.97 -3.48 6.93
C GLY A 168 -10.22 -4.51 5.82
N ALA A 169 -9.74 -5.74 5.99
CA ALA A 169 -10.05 -6.85 5.09
C ALA A 169 -11.40 -7.50 5.45
N CYS A 170 -12.18 -7.89 4.44
CA CYS A 170 -13.33 -8.77 4.66
C CYS A 170 -12.85 -10.13 5.16
N THR A 171 -13.29 -10.54 6.35
CA THR A 171 -12.87 -11.82 6.95
C THR A 171 -13.48 -13.03 6.24
N LEU A 172 -14.57 -12.83 5.47
CA LEU A 172 -15.32 -13.89 4.79
C LEU A 172 -14.74 -14.25 3.42
N CYS A 173 -14.38 -13.25 2.60
CA CYS A 173 -13.86 -13.46 1.24
C CYS A 173 -12.41 -13.00 1.05
N LYS A 174 -11.77 -12.42 2.08
CA LYS A 174 -10.36 -12.05 2.11
C LYS A 174 -9.98 -11.05 1.01
N VAL A 175 -10.73 -9.96 0.91
CA VAL A 175 -10.43 -8.80 0.03
C VAL A 175 -10.61 -7.50 0.80
N PHE A 176 -10.02 -6.42 0.30
CA PHE A 176 -10.09 -5.08 0.92
C PHE A 176 -11.19 -4.17 0.36
N ASP A 177 -11.95 -4.66 -0.62
CA ASP A 177 -12.96 -3.88 -1.34
C ASP A 177 -14.19 -3.51 -0.48
N HIS A 178 -14.55 -4.35 0.49
CA HIS A 178 -15.77 -4.16 1.29
C HIS A 178 -15.63 -4.71 2.72
N SER A 179 -16.55 -4.27 3.58
CA SER A 179 -16.70 -4.83 4.94
C SER A 179 -17.48 -6.14 4.93
N ASN A 180 -17.39 -6.91 6.02
CA ASN A 180 -18.15 -8.16 6.19
C ASN A 180 -19.66 -8.01 5.96
N ARG A 181 -20.24 -6.85 6.32
CA ARG A 181 -21.69 -6.59 6.17
C ARG A 181 -22.11 -6.51 4.70
N SER A 182 -21.24 -6.00 3.85
CA SER A 182 -21.49 -5.82 2.42
C SER A 182 -20.94 -6.97 1.58
N CYS A 183 -20.54 -8.08 2.21
CA CYS A 183 -19.90 -9.18 1.52
C CYS A 183 -20.93 -10.00 0.71
N PRO A 184 -20.67 -10.28 -0.59
CA PRO A 184 -21.54 -11.12 -1.42
C PRO A 184 -21.78 -12.54 -0.86
N ARG A 185 -20.85 -13.04 -0.02
CA ARG A 185 -21.01 -14.33 0.67
C ARG A 185 -22.07 -14.31 1.77
N VAL A 186 -22.38 -13.13 2.32
CA VAL A 186 -23.46 -12.93 3.29
C VAL A 186 -24.80 -12.78 2.56
N THR A 187 -24.85 -12.00 1.48
CA THR A 187 -26.08 -11.71 0.75
C THR A 187 -26.62 -12.88 -0.07
N ARG A 188 -25.83 -13.94 -0.32
CA ARG A 188 -26.30 -15.17 -0.98
C ARG A 188 -27.11 -16.12 -0.08
N ARG A 189 -27.30 -15.83 1.21
CA ARG A 189 -28.19 -16.61 2.10
C ARG A 189 -29.65 -16.16 2.01
N VAL A 190 -30.16 -15.90 0.81
CA VAL A 190 -31.61 -15.70 0.62
C VAL A 190 -32.19 -17.06 0.21
N TRP A 191 -33.12 -17.55 1.04
CA TRP A 191 -33.92 -18.75 0.82
C TRP A 191 -34.41 -18.82 -0.64
N MET A 192 -34.14 -19.92 -1.33
CA MET A 192 -34.87 -20.30 -2.54
C MET A 192 -35.96 -21.29 -2.12
N PRO A 193 -37.23 -21.08 -2.51
CA PRO A 193 -38.35 -21.95 -2.15
C PRO A 193 -38.19 -23.37 -2.71
#